data_AF-A0AAV1Z1A7-F1
#
_entry.id   AF-A0AAV1Z1A7-F1
#
_cell.length_a   1.000
_cell.length_b   1.000
_cell.length_c   1.000
_cell.angle_alpha   90.00
_cell.angle_beta   90.00
_cell.angle_gamma   90.00
#
_symmetry.space_group_name_H-M   'P 1'
#
loop_
_entity.id
_entity.type
_entity.pdbx_description
1 polymer ?
#
loop_
_entity_poly.entity_id
_entity_poly.type
_entity_poly.pdbx_seq_one_letter_code
_entity_poly.pdbx_strand_id
1 'polypeptide(L)'
;MDLDEQIRLNITEESLSPKFENIIVENGDQIIIRSNLKSMEDINEWVKELGIRTDTKWNSRKSRPEGVRFICWKKFVCQHSSFNKIPVTKNMK
;
A
#
# COMPACT_ATOMS: atom_id res chain seq x y z
N MET A 1 11.37 -20.36 20.07
CA MET A 1 11.66 -18.92 20.27
C MET A 1 11.21 -18.26 19.00
N ASP A 2 9.91 -18.00 18.99
CA ASP A 2 9.13 -17.51 17.86
C ASP A 2 9.67 -16.16 17.42
N LEU A 3 10.29 -16.12 16.23
CA LEU A 3 10.32 -14.87 15.50
C LEU A 3 8.85 -14.64 15.12
N ASP A 4 8.19 -13.70 15.80
CA ASP A 4 6.99 -13.05 15.30
C ASP A 4 7.20 -12.77 13.81
N GLU A 5 6.65 -13.63 12.96
CA GLU A 5 6.76 -13.53 11.52
C GLU A 5 5.96 -12.29 11.16
N GLN A 6 6.66 -11.16 11.17
CA GLN A 6 6.05 -9.84 11.16
C GLN A 6 5.28 -9.76 9.87
N ILE A 7 3.95 -9.80 9.98
CA ILE A 7 3.08 -9.85 8.82
C ILE A 7 2.99 -8.45 8.21
N ARG A 8 4.11 -8.04 7.62
CA ARG A 8 4.39 -6.75 7.00
C ARG A 8 4.54 -6.97 5.51
N LEU A 9 3.90 -6.11 4.74
CA LEU A 9 4.17 -6.00 3.32
C LEU A 9 5.61 -5.53 3.15
N ASN A 10 6.42 -6.30 2.43
CA ASN A 10 7.75 -5.85 2.04
C ASN A 10 7.59 -5.01 0.78
N ILE A 11 7.67 -3.69 0.92
CA ILE A 11 7.58 -2.76 -0.21
C ILE A 11 8.99 -2.31 -0.56
N THR A 12 9.42 -2.65 -1.77
CA THR A 12 10.66 -2.15 -2.37
C THR A 12 10.32 -1.31 -3.62
N GLU A 13 11.32 -0.67 -4.22
CA GLU A 13 11.10 0.15 -5.42
C GLU A 13 10.52 -0.66 -6.60
N GLU A 14 10.84 -1.96 -6.71
CA GLU A 14 10.30 -2.85 -7.74
C GLU A 14 8.78 -3.10 -7.56
N SER A 15 8.28 -3.01 -6.32
CA SER A 15 6.86 -3.13 -6.00
C SER A 15 6.05 -1.90 -6.46
N LEU A 16 6.72 -0.77 -6.74
CA LEU A 16 6.08 0.50 -7.07
C LEU A 16 5.91 0.67 -8.58
N SER A 17 4.78 1.25 -8.98
CA SER A 17 4.49 1.51 -10.39
C SER A 17 5.52 2.47 -11.01
N PRO A 18 6.20 2.10 -12.11
CA PRO A 18 7.15 2.97 -12.82
C PRO A 18 6.44 4.09 -13.58
N LYS A 19 5.10 4.08 -13.66
CA LYS A 19 4.31 5.15 -14.28
C LYS A 19 4.34 6.44 -13.47
N PHE A 20 4.62 6.33 -12.18
CA PHE A 20 4.60 7.45 -11.24
C PHE A 20 5.99 7.62 -10.64
N GLU A 21 6.32 8.85 -10.30
CA GLU A 21 7.52 9.14 -9.52
C GLU A 21 7.20 8.81 -8.06
N ASN A 22 7.80 7.75 -7.53
CA ASN A 22 7.56 7.30 -6.17
C ASN A 22 8.83 7.46 -5.32
N ILE A 23 8.65 7.85 -4.06
CA ILE A 23 9.72 7.88 -3.06
C ILE A 23 9.23 7.13 -1.83
N ILE A 24 10.00 6.14 -1.40
CA ILE A 24 9.78 5.45 -0.13
C ILE A 24 10.40 6.29 0.98
N VAL A 25 9.56 6.76 1.89
CA VAL A 25 9.93 7.46 3.13
C VAL A 25 9.63 6.50 4.28
N GLU A 26 10.64 5.77 4.72
CA GLU A 26 10.51 4.92 5.90
C GLU A 26 10.35 5.79 7.14
N ASN A 27 9.36 5.49 7.98
CA ASN A 27 9.12 6.20 9.23
C ASN A 27 8.83 5.22 10.36
N GLY A 28 9.91 4.66 10.91
CA GLY A 28 9.85 3.67 11.99
C GLY A 28 9.01 2.45 11.59
N ASP A 29 7.86 2.28 12.24
CA ASP A 29 6.97 1.14 12.01
C ASP A 29 6.03 1.29 10.80
N GLN A 30 6.05 2.44 10.12
CA GLN A 30 5.20 2.76 8.99
C GLN A 30 6.05 2.99 7.73
N ILE A 31 5.60 2.42 6.62
CA ILE A 31 6.13 2.72 5.29
C ILE A 31 5.26 3.82 4.69
N ILE A 32 5.83 4.99 4.43
CA ILE A 32 5.14 6.09 3.75
C ILE A 32 5.67 6.15 2.33
N ILE A 33 4.80 6.06 1.33
CA ILE A 33 5.18 6.22 -0.07
C ILE A 33 4.60 7.54 -0.56
N ARG A 34 5.43 8.37 -1.17
CA ARG A 34 5.02 9.63 -1.78
C ARG A 34 5.09 9.49 -3.29
N SER A 35 3.96 9.75 -3.95
CA SER A 35 3.80 9.59 -5.39
C SER A 35 3.22 10.85 -6.01
N ASN A 36 3.64 11.21 -7.22
CA ASN A 36 3.19 12.41 -7.95
C ASN A 36 1.77 12.28 -8.57
N LEU A 37 0.85 11.63 -7.87
CA LEU A 37 -0.53 11.37 -8.31
C LEU A 37 -1.35 12.66 -8.39
N LYS A 38 -2.13 12.84 -9.46
CA LYS A 38 -2.89 14.08 -9.73
C LYS A 38 -4.40 13.88 -9.70
N SER A 39 -4.88 12.65 -9.85
CA SER A 39 -6.31 12.34 -9.96
C SER A 39 -6.75 11.17 -9.08
N MET A 40 -8.06 11.03 -8.89
CA MET A 40 -8.64 9.85 -8.23
C MET A 40 -8.47 8.57 -9.05
N GLU A 41 -8.35 8.70 -10.37
CA GLU A 41 -8.06 7.57 -11.28
C GLU A 41 -6.63 7.08 -11.06
N ASP A 42 -5.66 8.00 -10.96
CA ASP A 42 -4.25 7.69 -10.66
C ASP A 42 -4.14 6.94 -9.32
N ILE A 43 -4.88 7.38 -8.30
CA ILE A 43 -4.91 6.71 -6.99
C ILE A 43 -5.41 5.26 -7.13
N ASN A 44 -6.48 5.04 -7.90
CA ASN A 44 -7.03 3.69 -8.07
C ASN A 44 -6.09 2.80 -8.88
N GLU A 45 -5.47 3.34 -9.94
CA GLU A 45 -4.50 2.62 -10.75
C GLU A 45 -3.27 2.26 -9.92
N TRP A 46 -2.71 3.22 -9.18
CA TRP A 46 -1.55 3.02 -8.33
C TRP A 46 -1.78 1.92 -7.30
N VAL A 47 -2.93 1.93 -6.60
CA VAL A 47 -3.26 0.89 -5.62
C VAL A 47 -3.49 -0.47 -6.27
N LYS A 48 -4.10 -0.50 -7.47
CA LYS A 48 -4.31 -1.74 -8.22
C LYS A 48 -2.98 -2.37 -8.63
N GLU A 49 -2.06 -1.58 -9.17
CA GLU A 49 -0.73 -2.06 -9.58
C GLU A 49 0.10 -2.52 -8.39
N LEU A 50 0.09 -1.75 -7.29
CA LEU A 50 0.73 -2.18 -6.05
C LEU A 50 0.18 -3.53 -5.59
N GLY A 51 -1.16 -3.68 -5.59
CA GLY A 51 -1.80 -4.93 -5.22
C GLY A 51 -1.43 -6.11 -6.12
N ILE A 52 -1.25 -5.90 -7.43
CA ILE A 52 -0.81 -6.96 -8.35
C ILE A 52 0.62 -7.38 -8.02
N ARG A 53 1.53 -6.42 -7.79
CA ARG A 53 2.95 -6.69 -7.55
C ARG A 53 3.22 -7.31 -6.19
N THR A 54 2.46 -6.91 -5.18
CA THR A 54 2.59 -7.45 -3.82
C THR A 54 1.63 -8.61 -3.54
N ASP A 55 0.98 -9.16 -4.58
CA ASP A 55 -0.08 -10.17 -4.48
C ASP A 55 -1.14 -9.85 -3.40
N THR A 56 -1.45 -8.57 -3.25
CA THR A 56 -2.30 -8.05 -2.18
C THR A 56 -3.58 -7.48 -2.74
N LYS A 57 -4.71 -8.03 -2.31
CA LYS A 57 -6.01 -7.46 -2.66
C LYS A 57 -6.37 -6.31 -1.72
N TRP A 58 -6.43 -5.10 -2.26
CA TRP A 58 -6.83 -3.88 -1.54
C TRP A 58 -8.33 -3.60 -1.69
N ASN A 59 -9.03 -3.41 -0.58
CA ASN A 59 -10.43 -2.99 -0.56
C ASN A 59 -10.53 -1.53 -0.13
N SER A 60 -11.25 -0.72 -0.91
CA SER A 60 -11.62 0.63 -0.47
C SER A 60 -12.54 0.55 0.74
N ARG A 61 -12.25 1.35 1.77
CA ARG A 61 -13.19 1.71 2.83
C ARG A 61 -13.67 3.14 2.59
N LYS A 62 -14.76 3.54 3.27
CA LYS A 62 -15.37 4.88 3.11
C LYS A 62 -14.26 5.95 3.09
N SER A 63 -14.17 6.70 1.99
CA SER A 63 -13.43 7.94 1.93
C SER A 63 -14.13 8.94 2.85
N ARG A 64 -13.38 9.67 3.67
CA ARG A 64 -13.96 10.58 4.67
C ARG A 64 -13.45 12.01 4.42
N PRO A 65 -13.92 12.73 3.41
CA PRO A 65 -13.31 13.99 2.96
C PRO A 65 -13.19 15.11 4.03
N GLU A 66 -13.72 14.91 5.23
CA GLU A 66 -13.61 15.84 6.35
C GLU A 66 -12.31 15.66 7.14
N GLY A 67 -11.45 16.68 7.09
CA GLY A 67 -10.43 16.91 8.12
C GLY A 67 -9.06 17.35 7.58
N VAL A 68 -8.80 18.66 7.73
CA VAL A 68 -7.48 19.34 7.81
C VAL A 68 -6.47 19.07 6.67
N ARG A 69 -6.28 20.10 5.82
CA ARG A 69 -5.20 20.27 4.81
C ARG A 69 -5.00 19.17 3.76
N PHE A 70 -6.01 18.38 3.41
CA PHE A 70 -6.00 17.54 2.20
C PHE A 70 -7.28 17.76 1.38
N ILE A 71 -7.14 17.96 0.07
CA ILE A 71 -8.29 18.20 -0.84
C ILE A 71 -9.15 16.92 -0.97
N CYS A 72 -8.53 15.73 -0.91
CA CYS A 72 -9.21 14.45 -0.96
C CYS A 72 -8.35 13.34 -0.32
N TRP A 73 -8.99 12.25 0.11
CA TRP A 73 -8.29 11.02 0.49
C TRP A 73 -9.16 9.77 0.32
N LYS A 74 -8.50 8.62 0.19
CA LYS A 74 -9.14 7.31 0.07
C LYS A 74 -8.42 6.28 0.94
N LYS A 75 -9.18 5.53 1.74
CA LYS A 75 -8.65 4.48 2.62
C LYS A 75 -8.72 3.12 1.93
N PHE A 76 -7.61 2.38 1.94
CA PHE A 76 -7.57 1.00 1.52
C PHE A 76 -7.20 0.09 2.69
N VAL A 77 -7.79 -1.10 2.71
CA VAL A 77 -7.46 -2.16 3.67
C VAL A 77 -7.19 -3.45 2.91
N CYS A 78 -6.17 -4.20 3.30
CA CYS A 78 -5.92 -5.52 2.75
C CYS A 78 -7.15 -6.42 3.00
N GLN A 79 -7.56 -7.20 1.99
CA GLN A 79 -8.69 -8.13 2.08
C GLN A 79 -8.47 -9.24 3.09
N HIS A 80 -7.22 -9.57 3.38
CA HIS A 80 -6.89 -10.69 4.24
C HIS A 80 -7.10 -10.29 5.70
N SER A 81 -7.98 -11.01 6.40
CA SER A 81 -7.97 -11.04 7.86
C SER A 81 -6.56 -11.41 8.33
N SER A 82 -6.18 -11.04 9.54
CA SER A 82 -4.87 -11.33 10.14
C SER A 82 -4.40 -12.80 9.98
N PHE A 83 -5.33 -13.72 9.72
CA PHE A 83 -5.09 -15.16 9.51
C PHE A 83 -4.64 -15.57 8.09
N ASN A 84 -4.77 -14.71 7.08
CA ASN A 84 -4.51 -15.06 5.67
C ASN A 84 -3.56 -14.11 4.95
N LYS A 85 -2.94 -13.19 5.68
CA LYS A 85 -1.95 -12.28 5.13
C LYS A 85 -0.75 -13.08 4.62
N ILE A 86 -0.21 -12.68 3.47
CA ILE A 86 0.87 -13.38 2.79
C ILE A 86 2.17 -13.19 3.61
N PRO A 87 2.86 -14.28 4.00
CA PRO A 87 4.18 -14.20 4.60
C PRO A 87 5.16 -13.47 3.66
N VAL A 88 6.12 -12.73 4.21
CA VAL A 88 7.10 -11.94 3.42
C VAL A 88 7.79 -12.81 2.34
N THR A 89 8.00 -14.09 2.63
CA THR A 89 8.61 -15.09 1.75
C THR A 89 7.81 -15.39 0.48
N LYS A 90 6.53 -15.02 0.44
CA LYS A 90 5.62 -15.22 -0.69
C LYS A 90 5.26 -13.92 -1.42
N ASN A 91 5.74 -12.76 -0.95
CA ASN A 91 5.67 -11.54 -1.75
C ASN A 91 6.57 -11.76 -2.98
N MET A 92 6.01 -11.63 -4.19
CA MET A 92 6.83 -11.75 -5.40
C MET A 92 7.90 -10.66 -5.43
N LYS A 93 9.11 -11.03 -5.88
CA LYS A 93 10.17 -10.10 -6.26
C LYS A 93 9.76 -9.39 -7.55
#